data_AF-A0A966W889-F1
#
_entry.id   AF-A0A966W889-F1
#
_cell.length_a   1.000
_cell.length_b   1.000
_cell.length_c   1.000
_cell.angle_alpha   90.00
_cell.angle_beta   90.00
_cell.angle_gamma   90.00
#
_symmetry.space_group_name_H-M   'P 1'
#
loop_
_entity.id
_entity.type
_entity.pdbx_description
1 polymer ?
#
loop_
_entity_poly.entity_id
_entity_poly.type
_entity_poly.pdbx_seq_one_letter_code
_entity_poly.pdbx_strand_id
1 'polypeptide(L)'
;MASWSTGVAQCERHGVAHTGKLARSIILDLAIHDACVAGADHPSSERAWKRALARAEWVIGRLAPDPQHGGLVFLPGRLDARNNSTSLIDAGECVDALAELIRHPRFEAVPAALRARVIDAVSGCASTYLSNSVATRGIVNQMLWGAMGLAHACAAVPGETWWRSGVRDAVNRALAAQHPDGSWGYEVRVGHAMHPGTSDLTVYYHGRCLAFLHHIRDCLPEIDDDGRVSDALSRGTDFLAGVVARDGRKPLAIEGKRWFWSGQDEVGSHAFDIHALVRGAHLTGDDGLLSVAWQSWRSLVARIDVNGAVRAGGATDALDLVCPDFHTADLAWVARVWRLLERAADHPQALGVTSTTRHWADAGVARVADGPVRALVRTRKSPSNTQWGGAVGGMTVVALASGPVPWVDGPFNPGSLTVRRTGLTLRERLEEVVGGTRRFLVANRPGREGRQWAFVWRMQA
;
A
#
# COMPACT_ATOMS: atom_id res chain seq x y z
N MET A 1 -11.55 -1.21 -19.89
CA MET A 1 -12.75 -1.49 -19.06
C MET A 1 -12.70 -2.96 -18.67
N ALA A 2 -11.90 -3.30 -17.66
CA ALA A 2 -11.96 -4.61 -17.03
C ALA A 2 -13.24 -4.69 -16.21
N SER A 3 -14.19 -5.51 -16.66
CA SER A 3 -15.50 -5.64 -16.05
C SER A 3 -15.41 -6.41 -14.73
N TRP A 4 -15.52 -5.68 -13.61
CA TRP A 4 -15.81 -6.25 -12.28
C TRP A 4 -17.20 -6.93 -12.21
N SER A 5 -17.96 -6.92 -13.31
CA SER A 5 -19.30 -7.49 -13.48
C SER A 5 -19.35 -8.82 -14.26
N THR A 6 -18.23 -9.38 -14.78
CA THR A 6 -18.25 -10.57 -15.67
C THR A 6 -17.28 -11.70 -15.28
N GLY A 7 -16.92 -11.84 -14.01
CA GLY A 7 -16.51 -13.13 -13.42
C GLY A 7 -15.08 -13.64 -13.65
N VAL A 8 -14.35 -13.21 -14.67
CA VAL A 8 -12.91 -13.54 -14.83
C VAL A 8 -12.10 -12.29 -15.17
N ALA A 9 -11.51 -11.66 -14.16
CA ALA A 9 -10.62 -10.52 -14.32
C ALA A 9 -9.20 -11.00 -14.67
N GLN A 10 -8.80 -10.83 -15.93
CA GLN A 10 -7.39 -10.79 -16.31
C GLN A 10 -6.93 -9.33 -16.31
N CYS A 11 -5.71 -9.08 -15.86
CA CYS A 11 -5.08 -7.77 -15.94
C CYS A 11 -4.90 -7.36 -17.41
N GLU A 12 -5.43 -6.20 -17.81
CA GLU A 12 -5.32 -5.68 -19.18
C GLU A 12 -3.83 -5.54 -19.61
N ARG A 13 -2.91 -5.30 -18.68
CA ARG A 13 -1.46 -5.16 -18.94
C ARG A 13 -0.71 -6.48 -19.04
N HIS A 14 -1.10 -7.50 -18.27
CA HIS A 14 -0.32 -8.73 -18.09
C HIS A 14 -0.98 -9.99 -18.65
N GLY A 15 -2.27 -9.95 -19.00
CA GLY A 15 -3.01 -11.10 -19.54
C GLY A 15 -3.19 -12.27 -18.56
N VAL A 16 -3.06 -12.00 -17.25
CA VAL A 16 -3.20 -13.01 -16.17
C VAL A 16 -4.13 -12.50 -15.07
N ALA A 17 -4.78 -13.43 -14.37
CA ALA A 17 -5.54 -13.11 -13.18
C ALA A 17 -4.59 -13.10 -11.97
N HIS A 18 -4.35 -11.92 -11.39
CA HIS A 18 -3.51 -11.74 -10.20
C HIS A 18 -4.27 -12.21 -8.95
N THR A 19 -4.29 -13.52 -8.71
CA THR A 19 -5.18 -14.15 -7.72
C THR A 19 -5.06 -13.56 -6.33
N GLY A 20 -3.84 -13.32 -5.81
CA GLY A 20 -3.66 -12.66 -4.52
C GLY A 20 -4.30 -11.26 -4.47
N LYS A 21 -4.13 -10.46 -5.51
CA LYS A 21 -4.73 -9.12 -5.61
C LYS A 21 -6.24 -9.15 -5.79
N LEU A 22 -6.75 -10.11 -6.56
CA LEU A 22 -8.19 -10.29 -6.74
C LEU A 22 -8.88 -10.83 -5.48
N ALA A 23 -8.19 -11.64 -4.66
CA ALA A 23 -8.72 -12.13 -3.38
C ALA A 23 -9.08 -10.99 -2.42
N ARG A 24 -8.31 -9.89 -2.42
CA ARG A 24 -8.59 -8.69 -1.62
C ARG A 24 -9.92 -8.00 -1.94
N SER A 25 -10.58 -8.32 -3.05
CA SER A 25 -11.95 -7.84 -3.27
C SER A 25 -12.92 -8.38 -2.22
N ILE A 26 -12.63 -9.52 -1.58
CA ILE A 26 -13.39 -10.02 -0.42
C ILE A 26 -13.39 -8.99 0.70
N ILE A 27 -12.21 -8.52 1.13
CA ILE A 27 -12.07 -7.54 2.23
C ILE A 27 -12.82 -6.23 1.90
N LEU A 28 -12.71 -5.76 0.65
CA LEU A 28 -13.43 -4.58 0.17
C LEU A 28 -14.96 -4.80 0.18
N ASP A 29 -15.43 -5.94 -0.31
CA ASP A 29 -16.86 -6.29 -0.34
C ASP A 29 -17.45 -6.49 1.07
N LEU A 30 -16.67 -7.01 2.02
CA LEU A 30 -17.05 -7.11 3.43
C LEU A 30 -17.14 -5.73 4.09
N ALA A 31 -16.17 -4.84 3.86
CA ALA A 31 -16.21 -3.47 4.37
C ALA A 31 -17.40 -2.67 3.80
N ILE A 32 -17.71 -2.84 2.50
CA ILE A 32 -18.91 -2.26 1.87
C ILE A 32 -20.19 -2.83 2.48
N HIS A 33 -20.23 -4.15 2.72
CA HIS A 33 -21.37 -4.80 3.36
C HIS A 33 -21.65 -4.17 4.74
N ASP A 34 -20.63 -4.08 5.61
CA ASP A 34 -20.76 -3.51 6.96
C ASP A 34 -21.13 -2.02 6.96
N ALA A 35 -20.61 -1.24 6.01
CA ALA A 35 -20.98 0.16 5.82
C ALA A 35 -22.45 0.33 5.40
N CYS A 36 -22.90 -0.48 4.42
CA CYS A 36 -24.29 -0.43 3.95
C CYS A 36 -25.31 -0.94 4.97
N VAL A 37 -24.96 -1.92 5.82
CA VAL A 37 -25.81 -2.36 6.95
C VAL A 37 -26.01 -1.22 7.95
N ALA A 38 -24.94 -0.49 8.31
CA ALA A 38 -25.04 0.67 9.20
C ALA A 38 -25.86 1.83 8.61
N GLY A 39 -25.83 2.00 7.28
CA GLY A 39 -26.53 3.08 6.55
C GLY A 39 -27.90 2.73 5.96
N ALA A 40 -28.52 1.62 6.37
CA ALA A 40 -29.83 1.12 5.88
C ALA A 40 -29.94 0.74 4.37
N ASP A 41 -28.84 0.68 3.60
CA ASP A 41 -28.85 0.22 2.20
C ASP A 41 -28.71 -1.32 2.11
N HIS A 42 -29.77 -2.01 2.53
CA HIS A 42 -29.84 -3.48 2.50
C HIS A 42 -29.59 -4.09 1.10
N PRO A 43 -30.10 -3.53 -0.02
CA PRO A 43 -29.82 -4.07 -1.36
C PRO A 43 -28.35 -3.98 -1.78
N SER A 44 -27.63 -2.91 -1.45
CA SER A 44 -26.18 -2.82 -1.74
C SER A 44 -25.37 -3.74 -0.82
N SER A 45 -25.74 -3.82 0.45
CA SER A 45 -25.18 -4.73 1.45
C SER A 45 -25.23 -6.19 0.97
N GLU A 46 -26.39 -6.67 0.51
CA GLU A 46 -26.57 -8.05 0.01
C GLU A 46 -25.81 -8.32 -1.29
N ARG A 47 -25.68 -7.32 -2.18
CA ARG A 47 -24.85 -7.44 -3.38
C ARG A 47 -23.37 -7.59 -3.04
N ALA A 48 -22.88 -6.83 -2.07
CA ALA A 48 -21.48 -6.90 -1.64
C ALA A 48 -21.17 -8.26 -1.01
N TRP A 49 -22.00 -8.72 -0.07
CA TRP A 49 -21.90 -10.06 0.52
C TRP A 49 -21.84 -11.18 -0.53
N LYS A 50 -22.72 -11.15 -1.54
CA LYS A 50 -22.71 -12.14 -2.64
C LYS A 50 -21.44 -12.09 -3.49
N ARG A 51 -20.85 -10.90 -3.72
CA ARG A 51 -19.56 -10.79 -4.42
C ARG A 51 -18.40 -11.35 -3.60
N ALA A 52 -18.37 -11.11 -2.29
CA ALA A 52 -17.37 -11.69 -1.39
C ALA A 52 -17.39 -13.23 -1.46
N LEU A 53 -18.57 -13.86 -1.36
CA LEU A 53 -18.71 -15.32 -1.48
C LEU A 53 -18.29 -15.84 -2.87
N ALA A 54 -18.74 -15.21 -3.95
CA ALA A 54 -18.36 -15.59 -5.31
C ALA A 54 -16.85 -15.45 -5.56
N ARG A 55 -16.21 -14.41 -4.99
CA ARG A 55 -14.75 -14.26 -5.02
C ARG A 55 -14.06 -15.36 -4.22
N ALA A 56 -14.53 -15.69 -3.03
CA ALA A 56 -13.95 -16.76 -2.21
C ALA A 56 -13.97 -18.11 -2.94
N GLU A 57 -15.09 -18.47 -3.57
CA GLU A 57 -15.18 -19.69 -4.40
C GLU A 57 -14.18 -19.68 -5.57
N TRP A 58 -14.04 -18.53 -6.25
CA TRP A 58 -13.06 -18.36 -7.32
C TRP A 58 -11.62 -18.48 -6.82
N VAL A 59 -11.29 -17.92 -5.65
CA VAL A 59 -9.96 -18.01 -5.02
C VAL A 59 -9.65 -19.45 -4.62
N ILE A 60 -10.59 -20.17 -4.01
CA ILE A 60 -10.44 -21.59 -3.67
C ILE A 60 -10.16 -22.42 -4.93
N GLY A 61 -10.83 -22.12 -6.05
CA GLY A 61 -10.58 -22.74 -7.36
C GLY A 61 -9.20 -22.45 -7.96
N ARG A 62 -8.34 -21.65 -7.31
CA ARG A 62 -6.94 -21.40 -7.69
C ARG A 62 -5.92 -22.14 -6.83
N LEU A 63 -6.34 -22.83 -5.77
CA LEU A 63 -5.44 -23.58 -4.90
C LEU A 63 -4.94 -24.84 -5.60
N ALA A 64 -3.63 -25.03 -5.69
CA ALA A 64 -3.00 -26.20 -6.28
C ALA A 64 -1.64 -26.52 -5.60
N PRO A 65 -1.14 -27.77 -5.68
CA PRO A 65 0.22 -28.10 -5.26
C PRO A 65 1.26 -27.31 -6.08
N ASP A 66 2.25 -26.71 -5.41
CA ASP A 66 3.41 -26.15 -6.10
C ASP A 66 4.30 -27.29 -6.65
N PRO A 67 4.69 -27.26 -7.93
CA PRO A 67 5.39 -28.37 -8.58
C PRO A 67 6.82 -28.61 -8.08
N GLN A 68 7.43 -27.71 -7.29
CA GLN A 68 8.79 -27.90 -6.76
C GLN A 68 8.82 -28.35 -5.30
N HIS A 69 7.80 -28.06 -4.49
CA HIS A 69 7.79 -28.37 -3.06
C HIS A 69 6.51 -29.03 -2.54
N GLY A 70 5.53 -29.33 -3.40
CA GLY A 70 4.29 -30.07 -3.08
C GLY A 70 3.26 -29.30 -2.25
N GLY A 71 3.69 -28.36 -1.40
CA GLY A 71 2.82 -27.50 -0.61
C GLY A 71 1.82 -26.70 -1.46
N LEU A 72 0.61 -26.53 -0.93
CA LEU A 72 -0.51 -25.88 -1.61
C LEU A 72 -0.31 -24.36 -1.71
N VAL A 73 -0.40 -23.84 -2.93
CA VAL A 73 -0.25 -22.42 -3.28
C VAL A 73 -1.40 -21.94 -4.15
N PHE A 74 -1.68 -20.64 -4.13
CA PHE A 74 -2.69 -20.05 -5.01
C PHE A 74 -2.05 -19.66 -6.36
N LEU A 75 -2.55 -20.26 -7.44
CA LEU A 75 -2.09 -20.00 -8.81
C LEU A 75 -2.57 -18.62 -9.30
N PRO A 76 -1.78 -17.89 -10.12
CA PRO A 76 -0.55 -18.36 -10.76
C PRO A 76 0.71 -18.29 -9.87
N GLY A 77 0.71 -17.52 -8.77
CA GLY A 77 1.85 -17.41 -7.86
C GLY A 77 3.15 -17.04 -8.61
N ARG A 78 4.24 -17.73 -8.30
CA ARG A 78 5.52 -17.57 -9.02
C ARG A 78 5.60 -18.32 -10.36
N LEU A 79 4.58 -19.12 -10.71
CA LEU A 79 4.64 -20.05 -11.85
C LEU A 79 4.31 -19.38 -13.20
N ASP A 80 3.79 -18.15 -13.16
CA ASP A 80 3.66 -17.29 -14.34
C ASP A 80 4.40 -15.97 -14.08
N ALA A 81 5.45 -15.70 -14.85
CA ALA A 81 6.26 -14.49 -14.69
C ALA A 81 5.43 -13.21 -14.90
N ARG A 82 4.34 -13.26 -15.67
CA ARG A 82 3.44 -12.12 -15.91
C ARG A 82 2.66 -11.73 -14.65
N ASN A 83 2.64 -12.58 -13.62
CA ASN A 83 1.96 -12.28 -12.36
C ASN A 83 2.65 -11.17 -11.56
N ASN A 84 3.97 -10.93 -11.76
CA ASN A 84 4.77 -9.95 -11.00
C ASN A 84 4.66 -10.10 -9.45
N SER A 85 4.36 -11.31 -8.99
CA SER A 85 4.21 -11.70 -7.59
C SER A 85 4.91 -13.04 -7.33
N THR A 86 5.06 -13.41 -6.07
CA THR A 86 5.59 -14.72 -5.67
C THR A 86 4.48 -15.56 -5.05
N SER A 87 4.63 -16.89 -5.05
CA SER A 87 3.66 -17.77 -4.38
C SER A 87 3.47 -17.43 -2.90
N LEU A 88 4.48 -16.87 -2.21
CA LEU A 88 4.35 -16.42 -0.81
C LEU A 88 3.47 -15.18 -0.65
N ILE A 89 3.61 -14.21 -1.57
CA ILE A 89 2.75 -13.03 -1.59
C ILE A 89 1.33 -13.48 -1.89
N ASP A 90 1.09 -14.19 -3.00
CA ASP A 90 -0.24 -14.62 -3.39
C ASP A 90 -0.90 -15.51 -2.32
N ALA A 91 -0.15 -16.40 -1.67
CA ALA A 91 -0.66 -17.19 -0.55
C ALA A 91 -1.01 -16.32 0.67
N GLY A 92 -0.16 -15.37 1.06
CA GLY A 92 -0.45 -14.45 2.15
C GLY A 92 -1.72 -13.63 1.91
N GLU A 93 -1.88 -13.10 0.69
CA GLU A 93 -3.06 -12.33 0.28
C GLU A 93 -4.35 -13.16 0.27
N CYS A 94 -4.30 -14.37 -0.30
CA CYS A 94 -5.47 -15.25 -0.42
C CYS A 94 -5.90 -15.78 0.95
N VAL A 95 -4.93 -16.17 1.79
CA VAL A 95 -5.21 -16.65 3.15
C VAL A 95 -5.75 -15.51 4.03
N ASP A 96 -5.19 -14.30 3.96
CA ASP A 96 -5.75 -13.12 4.66
C ASP A 96 -7.20 -12.86 4.27
N ALA A 97 -7.49 -12.80 2.96
CA ALA A 97 -8.83 -12.49 2.47
C ALA A 97 -9.87 -13.58 2.77
N LEU A 98 -9.47 -14.86 2.76
CA LEU A 98 -10.35 -15.97 3.15
C LEU A 98 -10.52 -16.05 4.68
N ALA A 99 -9.48 -15.75 5.47
CA ALA A 99 -9.55 -15.68 6.93
C ALA A 99 -10.45 -14.52 7.40
N GLU A 100 -10.44 -13.37 6.71
CA GLU A 100 -11.38 -12.27 6.93
C GLU A 100 -12.83 -12.74 6.76
N LEU A 101 -13.10 -13.51 5.70
CA LEU A 101 -14.43 -14.07 5.45
C LEU A 101 -14.84 -15.07 6.54
N ILE A 102 -13.93 -15.94 7.01
CA ILE A 102 -14.21 -16.90 8.10
C ILE A 102 -14.59 -16.14 9.39
N ARG A 103 -13.89 -15.05 9.69
CA ARG A 103 -14.09 -14.26 10.93
C ARG A 103 -15.23 -13.26 10.85
N HIS A 104 -15.83 -13.04 9.67
CA HIS A 104 -16.97 -12.14 9.51
C HIS A 104 -18.22 -12.69 10.23
N PRO A 105 -18.99 -11.88 10.98
CA PRO A 105 -20.12 -12.38 11.77
C PRO A 105 -21.20 -13.12 10.96
N ARG A 106 -21.34 -12.85 9.65
CA ARG A 106 -22.30 -13.57 8.79
C ARG A 106 -21.76 -14.89 8.24
N PHE A 107 -20.52 -15.27 8.53
CA PHE A 107 -19.94 -16.53 8.04
C PHE A 107 -20.76 -17.74 8.49
N GLU A 108 -21.30 -17.76 9.70
CA GLU A 108 -22.16 -18.87 10.18
C GLU A 108 -23.43 -19.09 9.34
N ALA A 109 -23.91 -18.08 8.61
CA ALA A 109 -25.04 -18.19 7.69
C ALA A 109 -24.65 -18.71 6.29
N VAL A 110 -23.36 -18.92 6.01
CA VAL A 110 -22.86 -19.47 4.75
C VAL A 110 -23.15 -20.99 4.69
N PRO A 111 -23.57 -21.55 3.54
CA PRO A 111 -23.81 -22.98 3.39
C PRO A 111 -22.61 -23.82 3.86
N ALA A 112 -22.87 -24.85 4.67
CA ALA A 112 -21.82 -25.62 5.36
C ALA A 112 -20.75 -26.21 4.41
N ALA A 113 -21.15 -26.65 3.20
CA ALA A 113 -20.21 -27.14 2.18
C ALA A 113 -19.24 -26.06 1.67
N LEU A 114 -19.67 -24.80 1.60
CA LEU A 114 -18.78 -23.68 1.26
C LEU A 114 -17.90 -23.31 2.46
N ARG A 115 -18.45 -23.29 3.69
CA ARG A 115 -17.66 -23.03 4.91
C ARG A 115 -16.48 -23.99 5.05
N ALA A 116 -16.73 -25.30 4.90
CA ALA A 116 -15.69 -26.32 4.88
C ALA A 116 -14.62 -26.02 3.82
N ARG A 117 -15.00 -25.81 2.56
CA ARG A 117 -14.05 -25.48 1.47
C ARG A 117 -13.19 -24.23 1.74
N VAL A 118 -13.74 -23.20 2.39
CA VAL A 118 -13.01 -21.98 2.77
C VAL A 118 -11.98 -22.31 3.86
N ILE A 119 -12.39 -23.03 4.91
CA ILE A 119 -11.52 -23.45 6.03
C ILE A 119 -10.42 -24.40 5.54
N ASP A 120 -10.75 -25.38 4.70
CA ASP A 120 -9.81 -26.34 4.11
C ASP A 120 -8.76 -25.64 3.23
N ALA A 121 -9.16 -24.64 2.46
CA ALA A 121 -8.23 -23.87 1.62
C ALA A 121 -7.24 -23.02 2.46
N VAL A 122 -7.73 -22.37 3.51
CA VAL A 122 -6.90 -21.65 4.48
C VAL A 122 -5.94 -22.61 5.18
N SER A 123 -6.46 -23.68 5.77
CA SER A 123 -5.69 -24.63 6.56
C SER A 123 -4.68 -25.41 5.73
N GLY A 124 -5.06 -25.82 4.52
CA GLY A 124 -4.19 -26.52 3.58
C GLY A 124 -2.99 -25.66 3.16
N CYS A 125 -3.22 -24.40 2.79
CA CYS A 125 -2.13 -23.48 2.43
C CYS A 125 -1.28 -23.08 3.65
N ALA A 126 -1.91 -22.83 4.80
CA ALA A 126 -1.22 -22.50 6.05
C ALA A 126 -0.26 -23.62 6.48
N SER A 127 -0.77 -24.85 6.58
CA SER A 127 -0.01 -26.02 7.01
C SER A 127 1.05 -26.47 5.99
N THR A 128 0.71 -26.55 4.71
CA THR A 128 1.62 -27.17 3.73
C THR A 128 2.59 -26.19 3.07
N TYR A 129 2.36 -24.88 3.18
CA TYR A 129 3.18 -23.88 2.50
C TYR A 129 3.62 -22.69 3.37
N LEU A 130 2.68 -21.93 3.94
CA LEU A 130 3.02 -20.65 4.60
C LEU A 130 3.90 -20.87 5.83
N SER A 131 3.54 -21.81 6.71
CA SER A 131 4.25 -22.15 7.95
C SER A 131 5.78 -22.26 7.76
N ASN A 132 6.21 -22.96 6.70
CA ASN A 132 7.60 -23.16 6.35
C ASN A 132 8.19 -22.00 5.52
N SER A 133 7.38 -21.38 4.67
CA SER A 133 7.85 -20.39 3.69
C SER A 133 8.09 -19.00 4.26
N VAL A 134 7.39 -18.62 5.34
CA VAL A 134 7.59 -17.31 5.98
C VAL A 134 8.99 -17.19 6.59
N ALA A 135 9.47 -18.26 7.24
CA ALA A 135 10.74 -18.25 7.95
C ALA A 135 11.99 -18.20 7.04
N THR A 136 11.86 -18.40 5.72
CA THR A 136 13.02 -18.58 4.81
C THR A 136 13.38 -17.37 3.93
N ARG A 137 12.53 -16.34 3.82
CA ARG A 137 12.79 -15.18 2.93
C ARG A 137 13.87 -14.24 3.44
N GLY A 138 14.62 -13.61 2.52
CA GLY A 138 15.62 -12.57 2.81
C GLY A 138 15.07 -11.14 2.86
N ILE A 139 13.96 -10.88 2.17
CA ILE A 139 13.30 -9.56 2.06
C ILE A 139 12.22 -9.44 3.15
N VAL A 140 12.35 -8.45 4.06
CA VAL A 140 11.43 -8.23 5.19
C VAL A 140 9.97 -8.19 4.73
N ASN A 141 9.67 -7.37 3.73
CA ASN A 141 8.31 -7.18 3.25
C ASN A 141 7.69 -8.49 2.72
N GLN A 142 8.44 -9.36 2.03
CA GLN A 142 7.90 -10.64 1.56
C GLN A 142 7.68 -11.63 2.71
N MET A 143 8.58 -11.60 3.70
CA MET A 143 8.49 -12.40 4.92
C MET A 143 7.21 -12.06 5.70
N LEU A 144 7.01 -10.77 5.98
CA LEU A 144 5.83 -10.24 6.66
C LEU A 144 4.54 -10.43 5.85
N TRP A 145 4.58 -10.39 4.52
CA TRP A 145 3.40 -10.64 3.68
C TRP A 145 2.79 -12.02 3.92
N GLY A 146 3.65 -13.06 3.93
CA GLY A 146 3.20 -14.42 4.24
C GLY A 146 2.84 -14.60 5.71
N ALA A 147 3.59 -13.96 6.63
CA ALA A 147 3.35 -14.05 8.07
C ALA A 147 2.02 -13.39 8.47
N MET A 148 1.61 -12.33 7.77
CA MET A 148 0.33 -11.65 7.92
C MET A 148 -0.84 -12.60 7.62
N GLY A 149 -0.82 -13.27 6.46
CA GLY A 149 -1.82 -14.28 6.13
C GLY A 149 -1.80 -15.47 7.12
N LEU A 150 -0.62 -15.94 7.52
CA LEU A 150 -0.48 -17.03 8.49
C LEU A 150 -1.01 -16.67 9.88
N ALA A 151 -0.75 -15.45 10.37
CA ALA A 151 -1.29 -14.94 11.63
C ALA A 151 -2.82 -14.88 11.59
N HIS A 152 -3.36 -14.42 10.47
CA HIS A 152 -4.81 -14.36 10.29
C HIS A 152 -5.44 -15.76 10.22
N ALA A 153 -4.78 -16.73 9.58
CA ALA A 153 -5.19 -18.14 9.63
C ALA A 153 -5.22 -18.69 11.07
N CYS A 154 -4.19 -18.40 11.90
CA CYS A 154 -4.15 -18.78 13.31
C CYS A 154 -5.32 -18.21 14.14
N ALA A 155 -5.82 -17.04 13.74
CA ALA A 155 -6.94 -16.36 14.39
C ALA A 155 -8.32 -16.75 13.80
N ALA A 156 -8.36 -17.36 12.62
CA ALA A 156 -9.57 -17.77 11.91
C ALA A 156 -9.90 -19.26 12.06
N VAL A 157 -8.88 -20.12 12.22
CA VAL A 157 -9.04 -21.58 12.35
C VAL A 157 -8.52 -22.04 13.73
N PRO A 158 -9.41 -22.21 14.72
CA PRO A 158 -9.01 -22.70 16.04
C PRO A 158 -8.47 -24.13 16.01
N GLY A 159 -7.48 -24.42 16.86
CA GLY A 159 -6.89 -25.75 17.05
C GLY A 159 -5.46 -25.90 16.52
N GLU A 160 -5.13 -25.26 15.39
CA GLU A 160 -3.80 -25.32 14.78
C GLU A 160 -2.82 -24.37 15.49
N THR A 161 -2.18 -24.86 16.56
CA THR A 161 -1.31 -24.04 17.42
C THR A 161 0.09 -23.82 16.86
N TRP A 162 0.63 -24.79 16.11
CA TRP A 162 2.02 -24.80 15.66
C TRP A 162 2.34 -23.74 14.59
N TRP A 163 1.36 -23.26 13.82
CA TRP A 163 1.54 -22.15 12.86
C TRP A 163 2.11 -20.88 13.51
N ARG A 164 1.82 -20.66 14.81
CA ARG A 164 2.27 -19.49 15.58
C ARG A 164 3.80 -19.36 15.64
N SER A 165 4.55 -20.47 15.62
CA SER A 165 6.02 -20.41 15.63
C SER A 165 6.56 -19.76 14.37
N GLY A 166 6.03 -20.12 13.19
CA GLY A 166 6.40 -19.51 11.91
C GLY A 166 6.11 -18.02 11.85
N VAL A 167 5.00 -17.56 12.45
CA VAL A 167 4.70 -16.12 12.58
C VAL A 167 5.71 -15.44 13.53
N ARG A 168 5.93 -16.02 14.72
CA ARG A 168 6.86 -15.48 15.73
C ARG A 168 8.30 -15.38 15.20
N ASP A 169 8.77 -16.36 14.45
CA ASP A 169 10.09 -16.35 13.81
C ASP A 169 10.18 -15.28 12.72
N ALA A 170 9.15 -15.14 11.88
CA ALA A 170 9.11 -14.09 10.87
C ALA A 170 9.09 -12.68 11.50
N VAL A 171 8.31 -12.47 12.55
CA VAL A 171 8.28 -11.20 13.31
C VAL A 171 9.64 -10.92 13.95
N ASN A 172 10.21 -11.86 14.70
CA ASN A 172 11.52 -11.67 15.34
C ASN A 172 12.62 -11.32 14.31
N ARG A 173 12.61 -11.96 13.13
CA ARG A 173 13.53 -11.63 12.03
C ARG A 173 13.27 -10.26 11.42
N ALA A 174 12.01 -9.83 11.30
CA ALA A 174 11.65 -8.49 10.83
C ALA A 174 12.02 -7.38 11.82
N LEU A 175 11.87 -7.64 13.13
CA LEU A 175 12.30 -6.74 14.21
C LEU A 175 13.84 -6.61 14.23
N ALA A 176 14.56 -7.73 14.15
CA ALA A 176 16.02 -7.74 14.07
C ALA A 176 16.58 -7.09 12.79
N ALA A 177 15.75 -6.91 11.77
CA ALA A 177 16.08 -6.22 10.52
C ALA A 177 15.74 -4.72 10.52
N GLN A 178 15.01 -4.23 11.52
CA GLN A 178 14.68 -2.82 11.64
C GLN A 178 15.88 -2.06 12.22
N HIS A 179 16.21 -0.90 11.65
CA HIS A 179 17.21 -0.03 12.22
C HIS A 179 16.71 0.65 13.51
N PRO A 180 17.61 1.11 14.40
CA PRO A 180 17.25 1.89 15.59
C PRO A 180 16.36 3.11 15.31
N ASP A 181 16.56 3.80 14.18
CA ASP A 181 15.70 4.91 13.74
C ASP A 181 14.32 4.50 13.18
N GLY A 182 14.02 3.19 13.19
CA GLY A 182 12.75 2.63 12.75
C GLY A 182 12.65 2.31 11.26
N SER A 183 13.63 2.68 10.44
CA SER A 183 13.64 2.37 9.00
C SER A 183 13.96 0.90 8.71
N TRP A 184 13.56 0.44 7.52
CA TRP A 184 14.05 -0.81 6.92
C TRP A 184 14.76 -0.54 5.59
N GLY A 185 15.85 -1.26 5.35
CA GLY A 185 16.38 -1.46 4.00
C GLY A 185 15.48 -2.42 3.19
N TYR A 186 15.62 -2.44 1.86
CA TYR A 186 14.83 -3.36 1.03
C TYR A 186 15.13 -4.85 1.33
N GLU A 187 16.39 -5.23 1.53
CA GLU A 187 16.80 -6.60 1.85
C GLU A 187 17.80 -6.68 3.02
N VAL A 188 17.66 -7.73 3.84
CA VAL A 188 18.39 -7.89 5.13
C VAL A 188 19.70 -8.68 4.97
N ARG A 189 19.83 -9.47 3.90
CA ARG A 189 20.93 -10.45 3.78
C ARG A 189 22.09 -9.96 2.92
N VAL A 190 23.22 -9.76 3.58
CA VAL A 190 24.55 -9.87 2.95
C VAL A 190 24.91 -11.35 2.89
N GLY A 191 25.33 -11.87 1.73
CA GLY A 191 25.76 -13.27 1.60
C GLY A 191 25.49 -13.97 0.26
N HIS A 192 24.80 -13.33 -0.68
CA HIS A 192 24.87 -13.66 -2.11
C HIS A 192 25.44 -12.43 -2.85
N ALA A 193 25.81 -12.57 -4.13
CA ALA A 193 26.41 -11.50 -4.95
C ALA A 193 25.40 -10.39 -5.33
N MET A 194 24.86 -9.74 -4.31
CA MET A 194 23.86 -8.69 -4.35
C MET A 194 24.52 -7.32 -4.29
N HIS A 195 23.97 -6.34 -5.02
CA HIS A 195 24.51 -4.97 -5.00
C HIS A 195 24.28 -4.32 -3.63
N PRO A 196 25.27 -3.63 -3.01
CA PRO A 196 25.13 -3.05 -1.67
C PRO A 196 23.93 -2.11 -1.50
N GLY A 197 23.52 -1.41 -2.58
CA GLY A 197 22.31 -0.58 -2.61
C GLY A 197 20.98 -1.31 -2.39
N THR A 198 20.97 -2.65 -2.31
CA THR A 198 19.79 -3.45 -1.91
C THR A 198 19.46 -3.33 -0.41
N SER A 199 20.44 -2.90 0.41
CA SER A 199 20.24 -2.56 1.83
C SER A 199 19.81 -1.10 2.04
N ASP A 200 19.76 -0.28 0.99
CA ASP A 200 19.32 1.11 1.10
C ASP A 200 17.83 1.19 1.45
N LEU A 201 17.43 2.35 1.98
CA LEU A 201 16.07 2.66 2.39
C LEU A 201 15.05 2.31 1.29
N THR A 202 13.97 1.62 1.64
CA THR A 202 12.78 1.54 0.78
C THR A 202 11.64 2.35 1.38
N VAL A 203 11.16 3.36 0.66
CA VAL A 203 9.95 4.10 1.05
C VAL A 203 8.70 3.35 0.62
N TYR A 204 8.74 2.64 -0.51
CA TYR A 204 7.59 1.91 -1.07
C TYR A 204 7.15 0.72 -0.21
N TYR A 205 8.09 -0.02 0.39
CA TYR A 205 7.74 -1.17 1.23
C TYR A 205 7.60 -0.83 2.73
N HIS A 206 7.99 0.37 3.16
CA HIS A 206 8.00 0.74 4.58
C HIS A 206 6.61 0.65 5.24
N GLY A 207 5.60 1.32 4.66
CA GLY A 207 4.22 1.27 5.16
C GLY A 207 3.61 -0.15 5.13
N ARG A 208 4.06 -1.01 4.20
CA ARG A 208 3.64 -2.42 4.15
C ARG A 208 4.14 -3.22 5.35
N CYS A 209 5.43 -3.09 5.70
CA CYS A 209 5.99 -3.73 6.89
C CYS A 209 5.20 -3.34 8.15
N LEU A 210 4.88 -2.06 8.31
CA LEU A 210 4.09 -1.56 9.44
C LEU A 210 2.64 -2.08 9.43
N ALA A 211 1.95 -2.01 8.30
CA ALA A 211 0.58 -2.49 8.17
C ALA A 211 0.46 -3.99 8.46
N PHE A 212 1.42 -4.80 7.98
CA PHE A 212 1.49 -6.22 8.29
C PHE A 212 1.80 -6.50 9.76
N LEU A 213 2.73 -5.77 10.39
CA LEU A 213 3.02 -5.93 11.82
C LEU A 213 1.82 -5.53 12.71
N HIS A 214 1.11 -4.45 12.38
CA HIS A 214 -0.16 -4.10 13.05
C HIS A 214 -1.19 -5.23 12.91
N HIS A 215 -1.40 -5.77 11.70
CA HIS A 215 -2.37 -6.84 11.47
C HIS A 215 -1.98 -8.14 12.19
N ILE A 216 -0.70 -8.52 12.17
CA ILE A 216 -0.20 -9.70 12.89
C ILE A 216 -0.47 -9.56 14.40
N ARG A 217 -0.20 -8.39 14.99
CA ARG A 217 -0.47 -8.08 16.40
C ARG A 217 -1.97 -8.09 16.73
N ASP A 218 -2.80 -7.58 15.82
CA ASP A 218 -4.26 -7.59 15.98
C ASP A 218 -4.85 -9.02 15.86
N CYS A 219 -4.23 -9.91 15.08
CA CYS A 219 -4.61 -11.33 14.99
C CYS A 219 -4.06 -12.20 16.15
N LEU A 220 -2.84 -11.91 16.61
CA LEU A 220 -2.10 -12.67 17.64
C LEU A 220 -1.47 -11.70 18.64
N PRO A 221 -2.24 -11.21 19.64
CA PRO A 221 -1.75 -10.27 20.64
C PRO A 221 -0.52 -10.79 21.41
N GLU A 222 -0.41 -12.11 21.60
CA GLU A 222 0.69 -12.79 22.31
C GLU A 222 2.06 -12.70 21.60
N ILE A 223 2.11 -12.06 20.43
CA ILE A 223 3.35 -11.72 19.73
C ILE A 223 4.00 -10.43 20.27
N ASP A 224 3.27 -9.63 21.04
CA ASP A 224 3.71 -8.35 21.59
C ASP A 224 3.65 -8.30 23.14
N ASP A 225 3.61 -9.45 23.81
CA ASP A 225 3.62 -9.56 25.29
C ASP A 225 4.85 -8.88 25.93
N ASP A 226 5.96 -8.77 25.19
CA ASP A 226 7.19 -8.10 25.60
C ASP A 226 7.31 -6.64 25.10
N GLY A 227 6.27 -6.12 24.42
CA GLY A 227 6.19 -4.74 23.89
C GLY A 227 7.07 -4.45 22.67
N ARG A 228 7.90 -5.39 22.21
CA ARG A 228 8.91 -5.12 21.16
C ARG A 228 8.30 -4.83 19.78
N VAL A 229 7.07 -5.30 19.51
CA VAL A 229 6.36 -4.98 18.27
C VAL A 229 5.70 -3.62 18.37
N SER A 230 5.11 -3.26 19.52
CA SER A 230 4.62 -1.89 19.77
C SER A 230 5.72 -0.84 19.62
N ASP A 231 6.90 -1.08 20.21
CA ASP A 231 8.05 -0.19 20.07
C ASP A 231 8.50 -0.06 18.60
N ALA A 232 8.47 -1.16 17.84
CA ALA A 232 8.85 -1.20 16.43
C ALA A 232 7.87 -0.44 15.52
N LEU A 233 6.57 -0.59 15.80
CA LEU A 233 5.49 0.12 15.14
C LEU A 233 5.53 1.61 15.45
N SER A 234 5.87 2.00 16.68
CA SER A 234 6.04 3.40 17.08
C SER A 234 7.16 4.09 16.29
N ARG A 235 8.42 3.62 16.44
CA ARG A 235 9.58 4.21 15.74
C ARG A 235 9.48 4.10 14.21
N GLY A 236 8.89 3.02 13.71
CA GLY A 236 8.70 2.83 12.28
C GLY A 236 7.60 3.73 11.69
N THR A 237 6.49 3.94 12.40
CA THR A 237 5.44 4.90 11.95
C THR A 237 5.92 6.34 12.02
N ASP A 238 6.72 6.68 13.03
CA ASP A 238 7.41 7.96 13.11
C ASP A 238 8.30 8.22 11.88
N PHE A 239 9.14 7.24 11.52
CA PHE A 239 9.95 7.32 10.31
C PHE A 239 9.09 7.51 9.04
N LEU A 240 7.96 6.79 8.94
CA LEU A 240 7.01 6.93 7.83
C LEU A 240 6.48 8.37 7.71
N ALA A 241 6.00 8.95 8.82
CA ALA A 241 5.53 10.33 8.87
C ALA A 241 6.64 11.34 8.55
N GLY A 242 7.90 10.98 8.85
CA GLY A 242 9.10 11.74 8.51
C GLY A 242 9.39 11.83 7.00
N VAL A 243 9.23 10.72 6.25
CA VAL A 243 9.55 10.65 4.81
C VAL A 243 8.41 11.08 3.88
N VAL A 244 7.17 11.19 4.39
CA VAL A 244 6.05 11.75 3.64
C VAL A 244 6.23 13.27 3.49
N ALA A 245 6.15 13.76 2.24
CA ALA A 245 6.21 15.20 1.93
C ALA A 245 4.90 15.90 2.33
N ARG A 246 4.91 17.25 2.37
CA ARG A 246 3.75 18.07 2.81
C ARG A 246 2.50 17.93 1.91
N ASP A 247 2.68 17.40 0.71
CA ASP A 247 1.62 17.06 -0.23
C ASP A 247 1.13 15.62 -0.07
N GLY A 248 1.55 14.90 0.98
CA GLY A 248 1.16 13.52 1.25
C GLY A 248 1.91 12.46 0.44
N ARG A 249 2.73 12.84 -0.56
CA ARG A 249 3.44 11.91 -1.45
C ARG A 249 4.78 11.48 -0.87
N LYS A 250 5.31 10.33 -1.32
CA LYS A 250 6.67 9.87 -0.98
C LYS A 250 7.62 10.05 -2.16
N PRO A 251 8.78 10.70 -1.99
CA PRO A 251 9.70 10.96 -3.10
C PRO A 251 10.51 9.71 -3.48
N LEU A 252 10.49 9.34 -4.76
CA LEU A 252 11.21 8.17 -5.28
C LEU A 252 12.73 8.36 -5.35
N ALA A 253 13.24 9.59 -5.23
CA ALA A 253 14.68 9.86 -5.23
C ALA A 253 15.44 9.18 -4.07
N ILE A 254 14.74 8.81 -2.99
CA ILE A 254 15.30 8.12 -1.82
C ILE A 254 14.96 6.63 -1.74
N GLU A 255 14.28 6.07 -2.76
CA GLU A 255 13.97 4.64 -2.85
C GLU A 255 15.20 3.84 -3.30
N GLY A 256 15.54 2.80 -2.55
CA GLY A 256 16.65 1.88 -2.80
C GLY A 256 16.36 0.88 -3.92
N LYS A 257 15.09 0.52 -4.16
CA LYS A 257 14.67 -0.34 -5.27
C LYS A 257 14.25 0.47 -6.49
N ARG A 258 15.19 1.21 -7.07
CA ARG A 258 14.91 2.15 -8.17
C ARG A 258 14.37 1.49 -9.44
N TRP A 259 14.79 0.27 -9.77
CA TRP A 259 14.34 -0.41 -10.99
C TRP A 259 12.83 -0.73 -11.05
N PHE A 260 12.10 -0.63 -9.93
CA PHE A 260 10.64 -0.73 -9.91
C PHE A 260 9.95 0.52 -10.50
N TRP A 261 10.64 1.66 -10.58
CA TRP A 261 10.04 2.97 -10.79
C TRP A 261 10.83 3.86 -11.75
N SER A 262 10.12 4.62 -12.57
CA SER A 262 10.56 5.95 -12.99
C SER A 262 9.50 6.98 -12.60
N GLY A 263 9.94 8.15 -12.17
CA GLY A 263 9.08 9.17 -11.58
C GLY A 263 9.78 9.92 -10.45
N GLN A 264 9.17 11.01 -9.98
CA GLN A 264 9.67 11.81 -8.86
C GLN A 264 9.02 11.39 -7.53
N ASP A 265 7.80 10.85 -7.58
CA ASP A 265 6.98 10.47 -6.44
C ASP A 265 6.26 9.14 -6.67
N GLU A 266 5.81 8.50 -5.59
CA GLU A 266 4.88 7.37 -5.62
C GLU A 266 3.76 7.53 -4.59
N VAL A 267 2.56 7.06 -4.98
CA VAL A 267 1.40 6.83 -4.10
C VAL A 267 0.97 5.36 -4.07
N GLY A 268 1.65 4.48 -4.82
CA GLY A 268 1.25 3.09 -5.04
C GLY A 268 1.31 2.22 -3.78
N SER A 269 1.95 2.71 -2.71
CA SER A 269 1.96 2.10 -1.38
C SER A 269 1.07 2.81 -0.35
N HIS A 270 0.44 3.94 -0.69
CA HIS A 270 -0.29 4.78 0.29
C HIS A 270 -1.41 4.05 1.01
N ALA A 271 -2.06 3.05 0.41
CA ALA A 271 -3.09 2.29 1.11
C ALA A 271 -2.57 1.59 2.39
N PHE A 272 -1.29 1.18 2.41
CA PHE A 272 -0.62 0.68 3.61
C PHE A 272 -0.08 1.80 4.49
N ASP A 273 0.45 2.88 3.90
CA ASP A 273 0.92 4.03 4.67
C ASP A 273 -0.22 4.62 5.52
N ILE A 274 -1.39 4.80 4.93
CA ILE A 274 -2.61 5.29 5.59
C ILE A 274 -3.02 4.34 6.72
N HIS A 275 -3.04 3.03 6.47
CA HIS A 275 -3.31 2.04 7.50
C HIS A 275 -2.30 2.13 8.66
N ALA A 276 -1.00 2.17 8.36
CA ALA A 276 0.06 2.28 9.36
C ALA A 276 -0.03 3.59 10.17
N LEU A 277 -0.23 4.73 9.52
CA LEU A 277 -0.35 6.03 10.18
C LEU A 277 -1.59 6.11 11.07
N VAL A 278 -2.75 5.59 10.63
CA VAL A 278 -3.98 5.57 11.43
C VAL A 278 -3.90 4.61 12.62
N ARG A 279 -3.34 3.40 12.42
CA ARG A 279 -3.13 2.45 13.54
C ARG A 279 -2.01 2.93 14.49
N GLY A 280 -1.00 3.63 13.97
CA GLY A 280 0.08 4.22 14.75
C GLY A 280 -0.37 5.42 15.59
N ALA A 281 -1.25 6.29 15.07
CA ALA A 281 -1.91 7.34 15.85
C ALA A 281 -2.64 6.74 17.07
N HIS A 282 -3.39 5.67 16.86
CA HIS A 282 -4.09 4.97 17.94
C HIS A 282 -3.14 4.28 18.93
N LEU A 283 -1.99 3.76 18.47
CA LEU A 283 -0.98 3.12 19.31
C LEU A 283 -0.21 4.12 20.19
N THR A 284 0.05 5.32 19.68
CA THR A 284 0.95 6.31 20.32
C THR A 284 0.21 7.48 20.98
N GLY A 285 -1.04 7.73 20.60
CA GLY A 285 -1.79 8.94 20.96
C GLY A 285 -1.38 10.19 20.15
N ASP A 286 -0.58 10.05 19.09
CA ASP A 286 -0.15 11.16 18.23
C ASP A 286 -1.15 11.42 17.09
N ASP A 287 -2.09 12.34 17.33
CA ASP A 287 -3.03 12.85 16.32
C ASP A 287 -2.34 13.49 15.09
N GLY A 288 -1.07 13.91 15.21
CA GLY A 288 -0.29 14.42 14.09
C GLY A 288 -0.13 13.39 12.96
N LEU A 289 -0.12 12.10 13.31
CA LEU A 289 -0.10 10.99 12.35
C LEU A 289 -1.40 10.90 11.54
N LEU A 290 -2.55 11.28 12.12
CA LEU A 290 -3.84 11.34 11.41
C LEU A 290 -3.80 12.42 10.32
N SER A 291 -3.26 13.60 10.61
CA SER A 291 -3.09 14.65 9.59
C SER A 291 -2.19 14.20 8.44
N VAL A 292 -1.17 13.36 8.67
CA VAL A 292 -0.34 12.78 7.59
C VAL A 292 -1.13 11.72 6.81
N ALA A 293 -1.85 10.83 7.49
CA ALA A 293 -2.70 9.82 6.84
C ALA A 293 -3.73 10.47 5.91
N TRP A 294 -4.35 11.58 6.33
CA TRP A 294 -5.30 12.33 5.53
C TRP A 294 -4.67 12.95 4.27
N GLN A 295 -3.42 13.41 4.35
CA GLN A 295 -2.69 13.92 3.17
C GLN A 295 -2.37 12.79 2.18
N SER A 296 -1.85 11.66 2.65
CA SER A 296 -1.58 10.50 1.79
C SER A 296 -2.87 9.92 1.19
N TRP A 297 -3.99 9.96 1.92
CA TRP A 297 -5.32 9.64 1.36
C TRP A 297 -5.72 10.59 0.23
N ARG A 298 -5.64 11.91 0.43
CA ARG A 298 -5.96 12.89 -0.61
C ARG A 298 -5.10 12.71 -1.87
N SER A 299 -3.81 12.40 -1.71
CA SER A 299 -2.89 12.20 -2.84
C SER A 299 -3.05 10.84 -3.52
N LEU A 300 -3.47 9.81 -2.78
CA LEU A 300 -3.93 8.54 -3.35
C LEU A 300 -5.21 8.73 -4.18
N VAL A 301 -6.20 9.45 -3.64
CA VAL A 301 -7.48 9.74 -4.34
C VAL A 301 -7.25 10.58 -5.60
N ALA A 302 -6.37 11.58 -5.54
CA ALA A 302 -5.99 12.40 -6.71
C ALA A 302 -5.29 11.61 -7.84
N ARG A 303 -4.94 10.34 -7.59
CA ARG A 303 -4.28 9.41 -8.53
C ARG A 303 -5.18 8.24 -8.95
N ILE A 304 -6.46 8.26 -8.57
CA ILE A 304 -7.47 7.36 -9.10
C ILE A 304 -7.93 7.89 -10.46
N ASP A 305 -7.81 7.08 -11.52
CA ASP A 305 -8.22 7.47 -12.86
C ASP A 305 -9.74 7.33 -13.10
N VAL A 306 -10.20 7.73 -14.30
CA VAL A 306 -11.62 7.69 -14.69
C VAL A 306 -12.26 6.29 -14.71
N ASN A 307 -11.44 5.22 -14.63
CA ASN A 307 -11.89 3.83 -14.53
C ASN A 307 -11.84 3.31 -13.08
N GLY A 308 -11.45 4.14 -12.11
CA GLY A 308 -11.28 3.77 -10.72
C GLY A 308 -9.92 3.12 -10.40
N ALA A 309 -8.97 3.13 -11.33
CA ALA A 309 -7.68 2.47 -11.13
C ALA A 309 -6.63 3.44 -10.55
N VAL A 310 -5.91 3.00 -9.51
CA VAL A 310 -4.84 3.78 -8.86
C VAL A 310 -3.58 3.81 -9.76
N ARG A 311 -3.06 5.01 -10.02
CA ARG A 311 -1.80 5.24 -10.75
C ARG A 311 -0.70 5.68 -9.78
N ALA A 312 0.29 4.83 -9.53
CA ALA A 312 1.30 5.11 -8.50
C ALA A 312 2.12 6.37 -8.80
N GLY A 313 2.56 6.58 -10.05
CA GLY A 313 3.28 7.76 -10.51
C GLY A 313 2.39 8.83 -11.14
N GLY A 314 2.83 10.09 -11.11
CA GLY A 314 2.07 11.24 -11.63
C GLY A 314 2.30 11.57 -13.11
N ALA A 315 3.37 11.06 -13.72
CA ALA A 315 3.67 11.26 -15.13
C ALA A 315 3.09 10.11 -15.97
N THR A 316 2.49 10.42 -17.13
CA THR A 316 1.83 9.42 -18.00
C THR A 316 2.80 8.45 -18.66
N ASP A 317 4.08 8.80 -18.71
CA ASP A 317 5.22 8.02 -19.24
C ASP A 317 6.08 7.38 -18.14
N ALA A 318 5.68 7.53 -16.87
CA ALA A 318 6.32 6.85 -15.74
C ALA A 318 6.25 5.32 -15.90
N LEU A 319 7.41 4.68 -15.99
CA LEU A 319 7.55 3.24 -15.87
C LEU A 319 7.27 2.86 -14.42
N ASP A 320 6.08 2.34 -14.19
CA ASP A 320 5.74 1.55 -13.02
C ASP A 320 5.85 0.07 -13.40
N LEU A 321 6.64 -0.73 -12.70
CA LEU A 321 6.68 -2.19 -12.94
C LEU A 321 5.38 -2.86 -12.48
N VAL A 322 4.74 -2.31 -11.46
CA VAL A 322 3.51 -2.82 -10.88
C VAL A 322 2.33 -2.32 -11.73
N CYS A 323 1.28 -3.12 -11.90
CA CYS A 323 0.10 -2.69 -12.65
C CYS A 323 -0.91 -1.96 -11.74
N PRO A 324 -1.77 -1.09 -12.31
CA PRO A 324 -2.82 -0.41 -11.55
C PRO A 324 -3.71 -1.37 -10.74
N ASP A 325 -3.93 -2.60 -11.20
CA ASP A 325 -4.72 -3.61 -10.48
C ASP A 325 -4.13 -3.95 -9.10
N PHE A 326 -2.80 -3.97 -8.96
CA PHE A 326 -2.14 -4.19 -7.67
C PHE A 326 -2.39 -3.04 -6.71
N HIS A 327 -2.16 -1.79 -7.16
CA HIS A 327 -2.36 -0.59 -6.33
C HIS A 327 -3.83 -0.39 -5.96
N THR A 328 -4.74 -0.74 -6.88
CA THR A 328 -6.18 -0.66 -6.63
C THR A 328 -6.64 -1.74 -5.65
N ALA A 329 -6.12 -2.97 -5.77
CA ALA A 329 -6.33 -4.02 -4.77
C ALA A 329 -5.67 -3.70 -3.42
N ASP A 330 -4.65 -2.81 -3.40
CA ASP A 330 -4.04 -2.34 -2.16
C ASP A 330 -5.00 -1.48 -1.31
N LEU A 331 -6.07 -0.89 -1.90
CA LEU A 331 -7.13 -0.16 -1.17
C LEU A 331 -7.86 -0.97 -0.08
N ALA A 332 -7.79 -2.31 -0.11
CA ALA A 332 -8.30 -3.16 0.97
C ALA A 332 -7.72 -2.78 2.34
N TRP A 333 -6.48 -2.26 2.40
CA TRP A 333 -5.87 -1.79 3.65
C TRP A 333 -6.49 -0.50 4.17
N VAL A 334 -6.94 0.42 3.30
CA VAL A 334 -7.74 1.58 3.72
C VAL A 334 -9.10 1.13 4.24
N ALA A 335 -9.71 0.13 3.59
CA ALA A 335 -10.99 -0.43 4.02
C ALA A 335 -10.95 -1.15 5.39
N ARG A 336 -9.76 -1.53 5.90
CA ARG A 336 -9.59 -1.99 7.29
C ARG A 336 -9.65 -0.85 8.33
N VAL A 337 -9.40 0.40 7.94
CA VAL A 337 -9.30 1.57 8.84
C VAL A 337 -10.24 2.73 8.51
N TRP A 338 -11.14 2.59 7.54
CA TRP A 338 -11.93 3.71 7.00
C TRP A 338 -12.64 4.56 8.06
N ARG A 339 -13.31 3.95 9.04
CA ARG A 339 -14.00 4.65 10.16
C ARG A 339 -13.07 5.46 11.08
N LEU A 340 -11.78 5.15 11.08
CA LEU A 340 -10.76 5.89 11.81
C LEU A 340 -10.13 6.97 10.91
N LEU A 341 -9.98 6.69 9.61
CA LEU A 341 -9.56 7.67 8.61
C LEU A 341 -10.58 8.80 8.40
N GLU A 342 -11.88 8.54 8.54
CA GLU A 342 -12.91 9.58 8.50
C GLU A 342 -12.67 10.65 9.58
N ARG A 343 -12.31 10.22 10.80
CA ARG A 343 -11.96 11.15 11.90
C ARG A 343 -10.72 11.98 11.55
N ALA A 344 -9.76 11.41 10.82
CA ALA A 344 -8.56 12.13 10.39
C ALA A 344 -8.86 13.34 9.47
N ALA A 345 -10.05 13.40 8.84
CA ALA A 345 -10.49 14.57 8.11
C ALA A 345 -10.71 15.80 9.01
N ASP A 346 -11.10 15.58 10.27
CA ASP A 346 -11.37 16.62 11.27
C ASP A 346 -10.11 17.16 11.95
N HIS A 347 -8.92 16.57 11.68
CA HIS A 347 -7.62 17.03 12.19
C HIS A 347 -6.89 17.86 11.12
N PRO A 348 -7.14 19.18 11.00
CA PRO A 348 -6.43 20.04 10.06
C PRO A 348 -4.92 20.04 10.35
N GLN A 349 -4.11 20.28 9.31
CA GLN A 349 -2.66 20.37 9.45
C GLN A 349 -2.28 21.34 10.58
N ALA A 350 -1.71 20.82 11.67
CA ALA A 350 -1.07 21.62 12.69
C ALA A 350 0.19 22.26 12.09
N LEU A 351 0.03 23.45 11.50
CA LEU A 351 1.13 24.29 11.01
C LEU A 351 1.87 24.94 12.19
N GLY A 352 2.54 24.13 13.00
CA GLY A 352 3.48 24.60 14.01
C GLY A 352 4.60 25.38 13.32
N VAL A 353 4.75 26.66 13.65
CA VAL A 353 5.79 27.58 13.11
C VAL A 353 7.15 27.36 13.80
N THR A 354 7.23 26.39 14.71
CA THR A 354 8.42 26.00 15.45
C THR A 354 9.53 25.48 14.54
N SER A 355 10.76 25.92 14.79
CA SER A 355 11.95 25.32 14.19
C SER A 355 12.17 23.93 14.80
N THR A 356 12.17 22.88 13.98
CA THR A 356 12.36 21.48 14.42
C THR A 356 13.18 20.72 13.38
N THR A 357 14.34 20.21 13.77
CA THR A 357 15.13 19.29 12.95
C THR A 357 15.03 17.87 13.53
N ARG A 358 14.69 16.91 12.68
CA ARG A 358 14.65 15.48 13.01
C ARG A 358 15.53 14.71 12.06
N HIS A 359 16.34 13.78 12.58
CA HIS A 359 17.30 13.00 11.80
C HIS A 359 17.13 11.51 12.09
N TRP A 360 16.77 10.76 11.06
CA TRP A 360 16.76 9.31 11.04
C TRP A 360 18.11 8.89 10.45
N ALA A 361 19.06 8.68 11.34
CA ALA A 361 20.47 8.57 11.02
C ALA A 361 20.82 7.28 10.26
N ASP A 362 20.12 6.18 10.54
CA ASP A 362 20.38 4.88 9.93
C ASP A 362 19.88 4.83 8.49
N ALA A 363 18.63 5.27 8.29
CA ALA A 363 18.07 5.55 6.99
C ALA A 363 18.98 6.50 6.23
N GLY A 364 19.39 7.60 6.86
CA GLY A 364 20.10 8.72 6.23
C GLY A 364 19.18 9.84 5.78
N VAL A 365 18.09 10.11 6.49
CA VAL A 365 17.10 11.15 6.15
C VAL A 365 17.02 12.18 7.27
N ALA A 366 17.01 13.46 6.93
CA ALA A 366 16.67 14.53 7.88
C ALA A 366 15.44 15.30 7.38
N ARG A 367 14.55 15.70 8.29
CA ARG A 367 13.49 16.67 8.04
C ARG A 367 13.83 17.94 8.81
N VAL A 368 13.90 19.06 8.10
CA VAL A 368 14.23 20.38 8.66
C VAL A 368 13.01 21.26 8.51
N ALA A 369 12.42 21.65 9.64
CA ALA A 369 11.43 22.70 9.71
C ALA A 369 12.07 23.96 10.28
N ASP A 370 11.96 25.08 9.59
CA ASP A 370 12.33 26.39 10.15
C ASP A 370 11.38 27.47 9.63
N GLY A 371 10.71 28.19 10.53
CA GLY A 371 9.68 29.17 10.18
C GLY A 371 8.64 28.61 9.20
N PRO A 372 8.52 29.14 7.96
CA PRO A 372 7.63 28.62 6.91
C PRO A 372 8.26 27.55 5.98
N VAL A 373 9.53 27.16 6.19
CA VAL A 373 10.31 26.24 5.33
C VAL A 373 10.31 24.82 5.90
N ARG A 374 10.06 23.80 5.07
CA ARG A 374 9.90 22.39 5.50
C ARG A 374 10.63 21.43 4.54
N ALA A 375 11.94 21.29 4.69
CA ALA A 375 12.77 20.47 3.79
C ALA A 375 12.86 19.01 4.22
N LEU A 376 12.88 18.12 3.22
CA LEU A 376 13.35 16.74 3.37
C LEU A 376 14.73 16.62 2.74
N VAL A 377 15.72 16.09 3.46
CA VAL A 377 17.12 16.06 3.07
C VAL A 377 17.66 14.63 3.14
N ARG A 378 18.32 14.17 2.07
CA ARG A 378 19.02 12.88 2.02
C ARG A 378 20.47 13.08 2.44
N THR A 379 20.76 12.78 3.71
CA THR A 379 22.08 13.02 4.34
C THR A 379 23.12 12.02 3.83
N ARG A 380 22.82 10.71 3.90
CA ARG A 380 23.64 9.61 3.36
C ARG A 380 22.79 8.66 2.51
N LYS A 381 23.43 7.80 1.73
CA LYS A 381 22.81 6.68 0.99
C LYS A 381 23.78 5.51 0.87
N SER A 382 23.29 4.34 0.51
CA SER A 382 24.16 3.20 0.15
C SER A 382 24.79 3.41 -1.24
N PRO A 383 25.81 2.61 -1.61
CA PRO A 383 26.32 2.58 -2.98
C PRO A 383 25.18 2.30 -3.96
N SER A 384 25.11 3.06 -5.06
CA SER A 384 24.00 3.00 -6.03
C SER A 384 24.46 2.64 -7.43
N ASN A 385 23.62 1.93 -8.18
CA ASN A 385 23.76 1.73 -9.61
C ASN A 385 22.45 2.12 -10.32
N THR A 386 22.24 1.65 -11.56
CA THR A 386 21.02 1.94 -12.34
C THR A 386 19.74 1.29 -11.76
N GLN A 387 19.88 0.25 -10.93
CA GLN A 387 18.77 -0.52 -10.38
C GLN A 387 18.58 -0.30 -8.87
N TRP A 388 19.67 -0.14 -8.13
CA TRP A 388 19.71 -0.27 -6.66
C TRP A 388 20.39 0.93 -6.00
N GLY A 389 20.00 1.22 -4.76
CA GLY A 389 20.46 2.37 -3.97
C GLY A 389 19.80 3.67 -4.37
N GLY A 390 19.59 4.58 -3.41
CA GLY A 390 18.93 5.86 -3.62
C GLY A 390 19.60 6.71 -4.71
N ALA A 391 18.81 7.55 -5.40
CA ALA A 391 19.32 8.40 -6.47
C ALA A 391 20.23 9.52 -5.96
N VAL A 392 19.96 10.01 -4.74
CA VAL A 392 20.57 11.21 -4.16
C VAL A 392 21.12 10.95 -2.75
N GLY A 393 21.99 11.83 -2.26
CA GLY A 393 22.63 11.75 -0.95
C GLY A 393 23.65 12.86 -0.75
N GLY A 394 24.37 12.89 0.37
CA GLY A 394 25.36 13.95 0.62
C GLY A 394 24.69 15.31 0.82
N MET A 395 23.67 15.36 1.68
CA MET A 395 22.88 16.57 2.00
C MET A 395 22.00 17.09 0.84
N THR A 396 21.63 16.26 -0.13
CA THR A 396 20.69 16.67 -1.20
C THR A 396 19.30 16.97 -0.64
N VAL A 397 18.72 18.12 -0.97
CA VAL A 397 17.31 18.44 -0.71
C VAL A 397 16.42 17.64 -1.67
N VAL A 398 15.51 16.87 -1.11
CA VAL A 398 14.59 15.95 -1.80
C VAL A 398 13.22 16.59 -2.04
N ALA A 399 12.76 17.44 -1.11
CA ALA A 399 11.50 18.17 -1.20
C ALA A 399 11.62 19.55 -0.49
N LEU A 400 10.95 20.58 -1.04
CA LEU A 400 10.99 22.01 -0.64
C LEU A 400 10.79 22.25 0.87
N ALA A 401 9.57 22.35 1.38
CA ALA A 401 8.50 23.26 0.97
C ALA A 401 8.70 24.69 1.54
N SER A 402 8.07 25.74 0.99
CA SER A 402 8.06 27.08 1.61
C SER A 402 6.68 27.77 1.51
N GLY A 403 6.26 28.45 2.59
CA GLY A 403 5.11 29.38 2.61
C GLY A 403 3.76 28.80 3.09
N PRO A 404 2.74 29.67 3.27
CA PRO A 404 1.42 29.29 3.79
C PRO A 404 0.40 28.80 2.72
N VAL A 405 0.77 28.72 1.44
CA VAL A 405 -0.13 28.50 0.27
C VAL A 405 0.51 27.43 -0.65
N PRO A 406 -0.25 26.58 -1.41
CA PRO A 406 0.24 25.27 -1.84
C PRO A 406 1.16 25.24 -3.05
N TRP A 407 1.75 24.05 -3.29
CA TRP A 407 2.87 23.80 -4.18
C TRP A 407 2.56 23.83 -5.68
N VAL A 408 3.60 24.16 -6.45
CA VAL A 408 3.74 23.85 -7.88
C VAL A 408 4.85 22.81 -8.00
N ASP A 409 4.56 21.70 -8.67
CA ASP A 409 5.49 20.57 -8.79
C ASP A 409 6.64 20.84 -9.77
N GLY A 410 7.86 20.44 -9.41
CA GLY A 410 9.01 20.41 -10.32
C GLY A 410 10.32 20.02 -9.62
N PRO A 411 11.21 19.25 -10.27
CA PRO A 411 12.48 18.86 -9.68
C PRO A 411 13.45 20.04 -9.61
N PHE A 412 14.02 20.29 -8.43
CA PHE A 412 15.02 21.34 -8.23
C PHE A 412 16.38 20.90 -8.80
N ASN A 413 16.81 21.53 -9.90
CA ASN A 413 18.15 21.36 -10.46
C ASN A 413 19.04 22.53 -9.99
N PRO A 414 20.12 22.30 -9.21
CA PRO A 414 20.92 23.39 -8.63
C PRO A 414 21.68 24.29 -9.62
N GLY A 415 21.66 23.97 -10.92
CA GLY A 415 22.53 24.60 -11.93
C GLY A 415 21.96 25.82 -12.68
N SER A 416 20.70 26.22 -12.48
CA SER A 416 20.06 27.25 -13.33
C SER A 416 19.60 28.50 -12.57
N LEU A 417 20.55 29.21 -11.94
CA LEU A 417 20.30 30.56 -11.43
C LEU A 417 20.47 31.61 -12.54
N THR A 418 19.50 31.63 -13.47
CA THR A 418 19.38 32.71 -14.46
C THR A 418 17.92 33.11 -14.60
N VAL A 419 17.55 34.23 -13.98
CA VAL A 419 16.20 34.78 -14.05
C VAL A 419 15.88 35.18 -15.49
N ARG A 420 14.99 34.45 -16.16
CA ARG A 420 14.27 34.93 -17.34
C ARG A 420 12.80 35.12 -16.99
N ARG A 421 12.39 36.38 -16.87
CA ARG A 421 10.97 36.77 -16.96
C ARG A 421 10.47 36.41 -18.35
N THR A 422 9.47 35.55 -18.45
CA THR A 422 8.59 35.44 -19.63
C THR A 422 7.16 35.72 -19.17
N GLY A 423 6.70 36.94 -19.42
CA GLY A 423 5.33 37.34 -19.11
C GLY A 423 4.40 36.95 -20.26
N LEU A 424 3.46 36.06 -19.96
CA LEU A 424 2.21 35.90 -20.70
C LEU A 424 1.09 35.82 -19.66
N THR A 425 -0.06 36.40 -19.97
CA THR A 425 -1.18 36.58 -19.04
C THR A 425 -2.19 35.44 -19.13
N LEU A 426 -3.00 35.30 -18.07
CA LEU A 426 -3.99 34.22 -17.92
C LEU A 426 -4.98 34.10 -19.10
N ARG A 427 -5.19 35.21 -19.82
CA ARG A 427 -6.11 35.30 -20.97
C ARG A 427 -5.62 34.54 -22.19
N GLU A 428 -4.32 34.58 -22.47
CA GLU A 428 -3.69 33.95 -23.64
C GLU A 428 -3.71 32.42 -23.51
N ARG A 429 -3.54 31.89 -22.29
CA ARG A 429 -3.73 30.46 -21.99
C ARG A 429 -5.18 29.99 -22.15
N LEU A 430 -6.16 30.87 -21.93
CA LEU A 430 -7.58 30.50 -22.03
C LEU A 430 -7.96 30.21 -23.49
N GLU A 431 -7.41 30.94 -24.45
CA GLU A 431 -7.68 30.74 -25.88
C GLU A 431 -7.05 29.45 -26.42
N GLU A 432 -5.85 29.08 -25.96
CA GLU A 432 -5.27 27.76 -26.23
C GLU A 432 -6.11 26.62 -25.64
N VAL A 433 -6.56 26.74 -24.38
CA VAL A 433 -7.40 25.73 -23.71
C VAL A 433 -8.76 25.57 -24.39
N VAL A 434 -9.42 26.67 -24.76
CA VAL A 434 -10.69 26.63 -25.49
C VAL A 434 -10.51 26.07 -26.91
N GLY A 435 -9.42 26.42 -27.60
CA GLY A 435 -9.05 25.84 -28.89
C GLY A 435 -8.78 24.33 -28.82
N GLY A 436 -8.07 23.89 -27.77
CA GLY A 436 -7.83 22.48 -27.48
C GLY A 436 -9.13 21.72 -27.18
N THR A 437 -9.99 22.29 -26.33
CA THR A 437 -11.29 21.71 -25.95
C THR A 437 -12.23 21.60 -27.16
N ARG A 438 -12.25 22.58 -28.07
CA ARG A 438 -13.02 22.49 -29.32
C ARG A 438 -12.52 21.35 -30.22
N ARG A 439 -11.19 21.21 -30.39
CA ARG A 439 -10.61 20.09 -31.17
C ARG A 439 -10.95 18.74 -30.54
N PHE A 440 -10.87 18.65 -29.21
CA PHE A 440 -11.23 17.45 -28.44
C PHE A 440 -12.71 17.06 -28.60
N LEU A 441 -13.65 18.01 -28.47
CA LEU A 441 -15.09 17.77 -28.61
C LEU A 441 -15.53 17.48 -30.05
N VAL A 442 -14.82 17.99 -31.06
CA VAL A 442 -15.03 17.62 -32.47
C VAL A 442 -14.56 16.19 -32.74
N ALA A 443 -13.43 15.78 -32.16
CA ALA A 443 -12.92 14.41 -32.25
C ALA A 443 -13.71 13.38 -31.41
N ASN A 444 -14.39 13.82 -30.34
CA ASN A 444 -15.09 12.97 -29.38
C ASN A 444 -16.55 13.42 -29.20
N ARG A 445 -17.39 13.21 -30.23
CA ARG A 445 -18.84 13.40 -30.09
C ARG A 445 -19.41 12.43 -29.04
N PRO A 446 -20.30 12.85 -28.12
CA PRO A 446 -20.59 12.06 -26.93
C PRO A 446 -21.56 10.91 -27.19
N GLY A 447 -21.09 9.68 -26.99
CA GLY A 447 -21.96 8.58 -26.56
C GLY A 447 -22.29 8.76 -25.07
N ARG A 448 -23.57 8.77 -24.71
CA ARG A 448 -24.07 9.03 -23.35
C ARG A 448 -23.61 7.96 -22.36
N GLU A 449 -23.15 8.35 -21.16
CA GLU A 449 -23.46 7.65 -19.88
C GLU A 449 -23.32 8.62 -18.68
N GLY A 450 -24.43 9.27 -18.28
CA GLY A 450 -24.46 10.22 -17.14
C GLY A 450 -24.35 9.60 -15.74
N ARG A 451 -23.93 8.33 -15.62
CA ARG A 451 -23.94 7.56 -14.36
C ARG A 451 -22.76 7.88 -13.44
N GLN A 452 -21.58 8.15 -14.00
CA GLN A 452 -20.39 8.52 -13.22
C GLN A 452 -20.57 9.89 -12.53
N TRP A 453 -21.21 10.85 -13.22
CA TRP A 453 -21.59 12.14 -12.64
C TRP A 453 -22.55 12.01 -11.46
N ALA A 454 -23.45 11.02 -11.45
CA ALA A 454 -24.36 10.78 -10.33
C ALA A 454 -23.64 10.27 -9.06
N PHE A 455 -22.51 9.57 -9.18
CA PHE A 455 -21.68 9.18 -8.03
C PHE A 455 -20.84 10.36 -7.53
N VAL A 456 -20.20 11.11 -8.45
CA VAL A 456 -19.41 12.30 -8.09
C VAL A 456 -20.26 13.37 -7.40
N TRP A 457 -21.47 13.63 -7.89
CA TRP A 457 -22.40 14.58 -7.26
C TRP A 457 -22.81 14.13 -5.86
N ARG A 458 -23.00 12.82 -5.64
CA ARG A 458 -23.40 12.24 -4.35
C ARG A 458 -22.25 12.15 -3.32
N MET A 459 -21.02 12.44 -3.74
CA MET A 459 -19.82 12.57 -2.91
C MET A 459 -19.44 14.05 -2.67
N GLN A 460 -20.22 14.99 -3.21
CA GLN A 460 -20.04 16.45 -3.08
C GLN A 460 -21.22 17.13 -2.37
N ALA A 461 -22.20 16.35 -1.91
CA ALA A 461 -23.34 16.75 -1.09
C ALA A 461 -23.30 15.97 0.23
#